data_AF-A0A0V0R103-F1
#
_entry.id   AF-A0A0V0R103-F1
#
_cell.length_a   1.000
_cell.length_b   1.000
_cell.length_c   1.000
_cell.angle_alpha   90.00
_cell.angle_beta   90.00
_cell.angle_gamma   90.00
#
_symmetry.space_group_name_H-M   'P 1'
#
loop_
_entity.id
_entity.type
_entity.pdbx_description
1 polymer ?
#
loop_
_entity_poly.entity_id
_entity_poly.type
_entity_poly.pdbx_seq_one_letter_code
_entity_poly.pdbx_strand_id
1 'polypeptide(L)'
;MNKGEMIHCHDFSLFEAMSGSEIGDPKIDIKGNLHLADTVEKMIEKGYLKSDPSELTTREYEDIQQLIEQSLETLKGKVTNAKKKQTKKNVQLNEFDGLQARIQLQRSLLEMQNIMYERVFSLEIKQKLQKLIKNARIQLNECQKTFQHCENMENIKSNTILQTLLCQVPPKKPVERSIEEGYKYIENMFQQIEQIIIISEQSDLFQIENLLDEYQKLPKCLTIKVYLEMIFLNHDYKYFQTHNFLTYIEDELINLGLTKEQIKNEHIQTHVKRLFIVEQDFLTRHFRNSYRQQREFPKIQQDFSIIIHEATTNPAPFIKQNSSDQVLVNQAYTMGIKLMIKQLQMGTAIELYDDADQPQQLFYQDYLYTILQKNQLNYIQKLDKEFIQAYNSKLNLAQKKKKLSDFQRAYFYDYIFGKGILSYVKGMSRIAYILLKKKVLPNYNNEEQYENRFNNRFEKIFSNEQEGLDNIQQQFKDAQEQFNLIPTNDNAIPEYLVQKTQILKKMSVQTALASVLVKMNYNNIEKLKAEFILEEYEYLPILKVSKIQ
;
A
#
# COMPACT_ATOMS: atom_id res chain seq x y z
N MET A 1 38.04 41.85 -10.91
CA MET A 1 36.65 41.37 -10.88
C MET A 1 35.77 42.52 -10.47
N ASN A 2 34.81 42.87 -11.32
CA ASN A 2 33.74 43.76 -10.95
C ASN A 2 32.80 43.06 -9.96
N LYS A 3 32.10 43.85 -9.16
CA LYS A 3 31.11 43.31 -8.22
C LYS A 3 30.04 42.53 -9.00
N GLY A 4 29.86 41.25 -8.67
CA GLY A 4 28.93 40.35 -9.33
C GLY A 4 29.53 39.48 -10.44
N GLU A 5 30.81 39.66 -10.79
CA GLU A 5 31.51 38.72 -11.67
C GLU A 5 31.94 37.47 -10.89
N MET A 6 31.77 36.31 -11.51
CA MET A 6 32.19 35.02 -10.98
C MET A 6 33.13 34.34 -11.97
N ILE A 7 34.27 33.84 -11.49
CA ILE A 7 35.21 33.08 -12.31
C ILE A 7 34.94 31.59 -12.05
N HIS A 8 34.53 30.88 -13.09
CA HIS A 8 34.35 29.43 -13.07
C HIS A 8 34.72 28.84 -14.44
N CYS A 9 34.89 27.52 -14.51
CA CYS A 9 35.13 26.84 -15.78
C CYS A 9 33.90 26.96 -16.70
N HIS A 10 34.12 26.99 -18.01
CA HIS A 10 33.05 27.14 -19.01
C HIS A 10 31.96 26.05 -18.87
N ASP A 11 32.35 24.83 -18.51
CA ASP A 11 31.43 23.69 -18.40
C ASP A 11 30.89 23.47 -16.99
N PHE A 12 31.24 24.34 -16.04
CA PHE A 12 30.76 24.24 -14.67
C PHE A 12 29.39 24.92 -14.53
N SER A 13 28.41 24.19 -14.00
CA SER A 13 27.09 24.73 -13.69
C SER A 13 27.04 25.27 -12.26
N LEU A 14 26.67 26.54 -12.10
CA LEU A 14 26.46 27.13 -10.77
C LEU A 14 25.37 26.42 -9.96
N PHE A 15 24.48 25.66 -10.61
CA PHE A 15 23.52 24.80 -9.92
C PHE A 15 24.22 23.67 -9.12
N GLU A 16 25.34 23.13 -9.62
CA GLU A 16 26.12 22.11 -8.90
C GLU A 16 26.71 22.68 -7.61
N ALA A 17 27.13 23.95 -7.66
CA ALA A 17 27.65 24.68 -6.49
C ALA A 17 26.63 24.86 -5.36
N MET A 18 25.32 24.76 -5.64
CA MET A 18 24.28 24.89 -4.61
C MET A 18 24.29 23.75 -3.58
N SER A 19 25.01 22.66 -3.85
CA SER A 19 25.23 21.58 -2.87
C SER A 19 26.58 21.67 -2.16
N GLY A 20 27.35 22.74 -2.41
CA GLY A 20 28.64 22.99 -1.77
C GLY A 20 28.54 23.15 -0.26
N SER A 21 29.52 22.62 0.46
CA SER A 21 29.65 22.85 1.91
C SER A 21 30.28 24.21 2.20
N GLU A 22 29.82 24.90 3.24
CA GLU A 22 30.34 26.19 3.67
C GLU A 22 31.19 26.02 4.93
N ILE A 23 32.47 26.38 4.85
CA ILE A 23 33.41 26.31 5.98
C ILE A 23 33.07 27.43 6.97
N GLY A 24 33.01 27.10 8.27
CA GLY A 24 32.67 28.06 9.32
C GLY A 24 31.18 28.17 9.65
N ASP A 25 30.27 27.57 8.87
CA ASP A 25 28.86 27.41 9.26
C ASP A 25 28.69 26.13 10.10
N PRO A 26 28.34 26.19 11.39
CA PRO A 26 28.23 25.01 12.26
C PRO A 26 27.13 24.00 11.84
N LYS A 27 26.22 24.36 10.92
CA LYS A 27 25.19 23.47 10.38
C LYS A 27 25.63 22.73 9.11
N ILE A 28 26.62 23.24 8.39
CA ILE A 28 27.06 22.72 7.09
C ILE A 28 28.51 22.19 7.20
N ASP A 29 29.34 22.87 7.97
CA ASP A 29 30.71 22.50 8.28
C ASP A 29 30.75 21.37 9.33
N ILE A 30 31.01 20.16 8.85
CA ILE A 30 31.21 18.99 9.71
C ILE A 30 32.42 19.14 10.64
N LYS A 31 33.41 19.95 10.25
CA LYS A 31 34.63 20.17 11.02
C LYS A 31 34.48 21.24 12.09
N GLY A 32 33.51 22.15 11.95
CA GLY A 32 33.21 23.18 12.96
C GLY A 32 32.91 22.62 14.36
N ASN A 33 32.37 21.39 14.42
CA ASN A 33 31.98 20.71 15.67
C ASN A 33 32.95 19.60 16.13
N LEU A 34 34.11 19.41 15.47
CA LEU A 34 35.10 18.37 15.82
C LEU A 34 35.60 18.47 17.28
N HIS A 35 35.62 19.68 17.84
CA HIS A 35 36.08 19.92 19.22
C HIS A 35 35.12 19.37 20.30
N LEU A 36 33.85 19.09 19.94
CA LEU A 36 32.85 18.49 20.81
C LEU A 36 32.83 16.95 20.70
N ALA A 37 33.58 16.39 19.75
CA ALA A 37 33.73 14.96 19.56
C ALA A 37 34.83 14.41 20.46
N ASP A 38 34.58 13.29 21.14
CA ASP A 38 35.68 12.46 21.61
C ASP A 38 36.36 11.81 20.40
N THR A 39 37.66 12.02 20.25
CA THR A 39 38.46 11.33 19.23
C THR A 39 38.55 9.84 19.56
N VAL A 40 38.91 8.99 18.60
CA VAL A 40 39.09 7.55 18.84
C VAL A 40 40.07 7.31 19.99
N GLU A 41 41.14 8.11 20.05
CA GLU A 41 42.13 8.08 21.14
C GLU A 41 41.50 8.47 22.48
N LYS A 42 40.68 9.52 22.55
CA LYS A 42 39.96 9.89 23.77
C LYS A 42 38.92 8.85 24.18
N MET A 43 38.28 8.19 23.23
CA MET A 43 37.32 7.09 23.52
C MET A 43 38.05 5.85 24.03
N ILE A 44 39.27 5.58 23.55
CA ILE A 44 40.15 4.54 24.07
C ILE A 44 40.65 4.90 25.48
N GLU A 45 41.14 6.13 25.69
CA GLU A 45 41.58 6.64 27.00
C GLU A 45 40.46 6.63 28.05
N LYS A 46 39.22 6.90 27.64
CA LYS A 46 38.02 6.84 28.50
C LYS A 46 37.50 5.40 28.71
N GLY A 47 38.10 4.40 28.08
CA GLY A 47 37.72 2.99 28.20
C GLY A 47 36.44 2.60 27.47
N TYR A 48 35.92 3.45 26.58
CA TYR A 48 34.74 3.17 25.76
C TYR A 48 35.05 2.27 24.55
N LEU A 49 36.30 2.28 24.08
CA LEU A 49 36.83 1.40 23.05
C LEU A 49 38.14 0.79 23.56
N LYS A 50 38.42 -0.47 23.27
CA LYS A 50 39.75 -1.04 23.51
C LYS A 50 40.63 -0.82 22.28
N SER A 51 41.90 -0.50 22.48
CA SER A 51 42.85 -0.13 21.41
C SER A 51 43.16 -1.29 20.47
N ASP A 52 43.03 -2.53 20.96
CA ASP A 52 43.36 -3.74 20.21
C ASP A 52 42.27 -4.81 20.45
N PRO A 53 41.75 -5.50 19.42
CA PRO A 53 40.85 -6.65 19.61
C PRO A 53 41.41 -7.75 20.52
N SER A 54 42.74 -7.85 20.63
CA SER A 54 43.43 -8.77 21.54
C SER A 54 43.44 -8.33 23.01
N GLU A 55 42.98 -7.10 23.33
CA GLU A 55 42.78 -6.59 24.68
C GLU A 55 41.39 -6.92 25.26
N LEU A 56 40.52 -7.60 24.49
CA LEU A 56 39.45 -8.38 25.10
C LEU A 56 40.11 -9.33 26.10
N THR A 57 39.81 -9.15 27.38
CA THR A 57 40.42 -10.01 28.40
C THR A 57 40.04 -11.45 28.07
N THR A 58 40.96 -12.39 28.31
CA THR A 58 40.67 -13.83 28.15
C THR A 58 39.37 -14.18 28.86
N ARG A 59 39.10 -13.52 30.00
CA ARG A 59 37.85 -13.59 30.76
C ARG A 59 36.61 -13.08 30.01
N GLU A 60 36.65 -11.96 29.31
CA GLU A 60 35.50 -11.47 28.51
C GLU A 60 35.24 -12.36 27.27
N TYR A 61 36.31 -12.88 26.65
CA TYR A 61 36.19 -13.83 25.54
C TYR A 61 35.69 -15.20 26.03
N GLU A 62 36.19 -15.66 27.17
CA GLU A 62 35.75 -16.87 27.89
C GLU A 62 34.34 -16.73 28.46
N ASP A 63 33.91 -15.54 28.90
CA ASP A 63 32.56 -15.28 29.40
C ASP A 63 31.57 -15.32 28.23
N ILE A 64 31.92 -14.73 27.07
CA ILE A 64 31.13 -14.82 25.84
C ILE A 64 31.12 -16.25 25.31
N GLN A 65 32.27 -16.95 25.28
CA GLN A 65 32.35 -18.36 24.87
C GLN A 65 31.60 -19.28 25.84
N GLN A 66 31.72 -19.09 27.16
CA GLN A 66 30.97 -19.84 28.17
C GLN A 66 29.48 -19.57 28.06
N LEU A 67 29.05 -18.32 27.82
CA LEU A 67 27.64 -18.02 27.58
C LEU A 67 27.13 -18.72 26.32
N ILE A 68 27.94 -18.78 25.26
CA ILE A 68 27.61 -19.51 24.02
C ILE A 68 27.58 -21.03 24.27
N GLU A 69 28.57 -21.58 24.99
CA GLU A 69 28.71 -23.02 25.28
C GLU A 69 27.66 -23.52 26.29
N GLN A 70 27.41 -22.79 27.37
CA GLN A 70 26.31 -23.07 28.31
C GLN A 70 24.96 -22.98 27.61
N SER A 71 24.78 -22.04 26.68
CA SER A 71 23.57 -21.99 25.85
C SER A 71 23.45 -23.20 24.92
N LEU A 72 24.57 -23.73 24.39
CA LEU A 72 24.62 -24.93 23.57
C LEU A 72 24.41 -26.23 24.37
N GLU A 73 24.90 -26.32 25.60
CA GLU A 73 24.65 -27.45 26.52
C GLU A 73 23.20 -27.45 27.02
N THR A 74 22.63 -26.28 27.30
CA THR A 74 21.22 -26.14 27.68
C THR A 74 20.28 -26.58 26.55
N LEU A 75 20.69 -26.43 25.28
CA LEU A 75 19.99 -26.96 24.10
C LEU A 75 20.09 -28.49 23.99
N LYS A 76 21.24 -29.07 24.31
CA LYS A 76 21.42 -30.54 24.34
C LYS A 76 20.66 -31.20 25.51
N GLY A 77 20.56 -30.52 26.66
CA GLY A 77 19.85 -31.01 27.85
C GLY A 77 18.33 -30.80 27.87
N LYS A 78 17.78 -29.86 27.08
CA LYS A 78 16.33 -29.57 27.05
C LYS A 78 15.52 -30.39 26.03
N VAL A 79 16.15 -31.15 25.12
CA VAL A 79 15.43 -32.07 24.21
C VAL A 79 14.80 -33.26 24.98
N THR A 80 15.32 -33.62 26.15
CA THR A 80 14.79 -34.73 26.96
C THR A 80 13.78 -34.32 28.04
N ASN A 81 13.67 -33.03 28.39
CA ASN A 81 12.84 -32.58 29.52
C ASN A 81 11.65 -31.65 29.18
N ALA A 82 11.42 -31.35 27.91
CA ALA A 82 10.33 -30.45 27.47
C ALA A 82 8.90 -31.00 27.70
N LYS A 83 8.72 -32.25 28.16
CA LYS A 83 7.39 -32.83 28.44
C LYS A 83 6.86 -32.65 29.87
N LYS A 84 7.58 -31.98 30.80
CA LYS A 84 7.19 -31.95 32.23
C LYS A 84 6.94 -30.59 32.89
N LYS A 85 7.03 -29.45 32.17
CA LYS A 85 6.73 -28.13 32.75
C LYS A 85 5.76 -27.33 31.88
N GLN A 86 4.48 -27.71 31.91
CA GLN A 86 3.37 -26.88 31.41
C GLN A 86 2.36 -26.52 32.51
N THR A 87 2.76 -26.58 33.78
CA THR A 87 1.93 -26.14 34.90
C THR A 87 2.76 -25.40 35.94
N LYS A 88 2.72 -24.06 35.88
CA LYS A 88 2.82 -23.07 36.99
C LYS A 88 3.09 -21.67 36.40
N LYS A 89 2.11 -20.76 36.44
CA LYS A 89 1.91 -19.70 37.47
C LYS A 89 3.19 -18.89 37.75
N ASN A 90 3.19 -17.64 37.27
CA ASN A 90 4.02 -16.50 37.66
C ASN A 90 5.41 -16.83 38.23
N VAL A 91 6.31 -17.36 37.40
CA VAL A 91 7.74 -17.36 37.71
C VAL A 91 8.24 -15.95 37.42
N GLN A 92 8.77 -15.24 38.42
CA GLN A 92 9.52 -14.00 38.20
C GLN A 92 10.79 -14.35 37.42
N LEU A 93 10.96 -13.76 36.24
CA LEU A 93 12.16 -13.91 35.42
C LEU A 93 13.32 -13.17 36.08
N ASN A 94 14.51 -13.76 36.07
CA ASN A 94 15.72 -13.14 36.62
C ASN A 94 16.64 -12.56 35.52
N GLU A 95 17.77 -11.98 35.93
CA GLU A 95 18.78 -11.43 35.02
C GLU A 95 19.31 -12.43 34.00
N PHE A 96 19.56 -13.67 34.41
CA PHE A 96 20.07 -14.72 33.55
C PHE A 96 19.06 -15.14 32.46
N ASP A 97 17.78 -15.25 32.84
CA ASP A 97 16.69 -15.48 31.89
C ASP A 97 16.63 -14.35 30.85
N GLY A 98 16.81 -13.09 31.30
CA GLY A 98 16.86 -11.93 30.42
C GLY A 98 18.04 -11.94 29.45
N LEU A 99 19.25 -12.29 29.92
CA LEU A 99 20.43 -12.40 29.06
C LEU A 99 20.27 -13.53 28.03
N GLN A 100 19.79 -14.70 28.46
CA GLN A 100 19.50 -15.82 27.58
C GLN A 100 18.50 -15.43 26.49
N ALA A 101 17.41 -14.73 26.86
CA ALA A 101 16.41 -14.26 25.91
C ALA A 101 17.00 -13.32 24.85
N ARG A 102 17.88 -12.39 25.25
CA ARG A 102 18.54 -11.45 24.32
C ARG A 102 19.44 -12.18 23.31
N ILE A 103 20.23 -13.14 23.77
CA ILE A 103 21.12 -13.95 22.90
C ILE A 103 20.28 -14.75 21.88
N GLN A 104 19.21 -15.40 22.33
CA GLN A 104 18.35 -16.19 21.45
C GLN A 104 17.55 -15.32 20.47
N LEU A 105 17.12 -14.14 20.90
CA LEU A 105 16.51 -13.14 20.02
C LEU A 105 17.50 -12.71 18.93
N GLN A 106 18.72 -12.30 19.30
CA GLN A 106 19.77 -11.91 18.35
C GLN A 106 20.09 -13.02 17.35
N ARG A 107 20.22 -14.27 17.82
CA ARG A 107 20.45 -15.42 16.95
C ARG A 107 19.32 -15.60 15.93
N SER A 108 18.07 -15.48 16.38
CA SER A 108 16.91 -15.62 15.49
C SER A 108 16.86 -14.49 14.45
N LEU A 109 17.21 -13.26 14.85
CA LEU A 109 17.30 -12.10 13.96
C LEU A 109 18.41 -12.27 12.91
N LEU A 110 19.59 -12.71 13.31
CA LEU A 110 20.71 -12.99 12.39
C LEU A 110 20.36 -14.10 11.41
N GLU A 111 19.70 -15.16 11.86
CA GLU A 111 19.29 -16.26 10.98
C GLU A 111 18.23 -15.79 9.97
N MET A 112 17.28 -14.95 10.38
CA MET A 112 16.34 -14.31 9.45
C MET A 112 17.07 -13.40 8.45
N GLN A 113 18.06 -12.62 8.89
CA GLN A 113 18.86 -11.77 7.99
C GLN A 113 19.64 -12.58 6.95
N ASN A 114 20.24 -13.70 7.36
CA ASN A 114 20.95 -14.59 6.43
C ASN A 114 20.01 -15.16 5.36
N ILE A 115 18.81 -15.62 5.76
CA ILE A 115 17.77 -16.06 4.82
C ILE A 115 17.42 -14.94 3.82
N MET A 116 17.26 -13.71 4.31
CA MET A 116 16.93 -12.58 3.44
C MET A 116 18.06 -12.24 2.47
N TYR A 117 19.31 -12.38 2.90
CA TYR A 117 20.49 -12.14 2.07
C TYR A 117 20.65 -13.17 0.94
N GLU A 118 20.23 -14.42 1.17
CA GLU A 118 20.26 -15.48 0.16
C GLU A 118 19.25 -15.25 -0.98
N ARG A 119 18.23 -14.40 -0.79
CA ARG A 119 17.22 -14.04 -1.82
C ARG A 119 16.43 -15.25 -2.37
N VAL A 120 16.36 -16.33 -1.62
CA VAL A 120 15.55 -17.51 -1.98
C VAL A 120 14.27 -17.51 -1.14
N PHE A 121 13.16 -17.91 -1.75
CA PHE A 121 11.88 -18.07 -1.06
C PHE A 121 11.22 -19.39 -1.46
N SER A 122 11.62 -20.47 -0.78
CA SER A 122 11.05 -21.82 -0.96
C SER A 122 10.05 -22.14 0.16
N LEU A 123 9.31 -23.25 0.01
CA LEU A 123 8.41 -23.75 1.05
C LEU A 123 9.17 -24.04 2.36
N GLU A 124 10.39 -24.58 2.27
CA GLU A 124 11.25 -24.85 3.43
C GLU A 124 11.66 -23.54 4.13
N ILE A 125 12.06 -22.53 3.35
CA ILE A 125 12.42 -21.21 3.87
C ILE A 125 11.24 -20.56 4.56
N LYS A 126 10.05 -20.63 3.96
CA LYS A 126 8.80 -20.14 4.57
C LYS A 126 8.54 -20.78 5.93
N GLN A 127 8.58 -22.12 6.02
CA GLN A 127 8.38 -22.83 7.29
C GLN A 127 9.46 -22.46 8.33
N LYS A 128 10.70 -22.29 7.87
CA LYS A 128 11.82 -21.85 8.70
C LYS A 128 11.59 -20.44 9.25
N LEU A 129 11.17 -19.49 8.42
CA LEU A 129 10.83 -18.12 8.82
C LEU A 129 9.69 -18.09 9.85
N GLN A 130 8.61 -18.84 9.62
CA GLN A 130 7.50 -18.95 10.58
C GLN A 130 7.97 -19.45 11.96
N LYS A 131 8.83 -20.48 11.97
CA LYS A 131 9.42 -21.01 13.21
C LYS A 131 10.32 -19.98 13.90
N LEU A 132 11.16 -19.29 13.15
CA LEU A 132 12.06 -18.25 13.67
C LEU A 132 11.28 -17.09 14.27
N ILE A 133 10.25 -16.59 13.59
CA ILE A 133 9.38 -15.51 14.09
C ILE A 133 8.69 -15.92 15.39
N LYS A 134 8.10 -17.12 15.41
CA LYS A 134 7.43 -17.65 16.62
C LYS A 134 8.40 -17.72 17.81
N ASN A 135 9.61 -18.23 17.60
CA ASN A 135 10.62 -18.31 18.65
C ASN A 135 11.08 -16.91 19.08
N ALA A 136 11.38 -16.03 18.11
CA ALA A 136 11.86 -14.68 18.37
C ALA A 136 10.83 -13.83 19.15
N ARG A 137 9.52 -13.98 18.88
CA ARG A 137 8.46 -13.32 19.67
C ARG A 137 8.44 -13.74 21.14
N ILE A 138 8.66 -15.04 21.42
CA ILE A 138 8.75 -15.53 22.81
C ILE A 138 9.91 -14.83 23.51
N GLN A 139 11.07 -14.80 22.85
CA GLN A 139 12.29 -14.19 23.41
C GLN A 139 12.17 -12.66 23.55
N LEU A 140 11.52 -11.98 22.59
CA LEU A 140 11.24 -10.55 22.64
C LEU A 140 10.37 -10.20 23.86
N ASN A 141 9.32 -10.98 24.13
CA ASN A 141 8.47 -10.80 25.30
C ASN A 141 9.24 -11.01 26.62
N GLU A 142 10.17 -11.97 26.66
CA GLU A 142 11.06 -12.19 27.81
C GLU A 142 12.05 -11.03 28.00
N CYS A 143 12.59 -10.49 26.91
CA CYS A 143 13.45 -9.29 26.93
C CYS A 143 12.71 -8.08 27.50
N GLN A 144 11.47 -7.85 27.06
CA GLN A 144 10.63 -6.74 27.55
C GLN A 144 10.36 -6.86 29.05
N LYS A 145 10.06 -8.07 29.55
CA LYS A 145 9.80 -8.31 30.98
C LYS A 145 11.04 -8.18 31.86
N THR A 146 12.22 -8.40 31.29
CA THR A 146 13.51 -8.35 32.00
C THR A 146 14.27 -7.05 31.72
N PHE A 147 13.62 -6.06 31.11
CA PHE A 147 14.25 -4.79 30.72
C PHE A 147 14.81 -4.02 31.92
N GLN A 148 14.09 -4.01 33.05
CA GLN A 148 14.51 -3.36 34.30
C GLN A 148 15.85 -3.88 34.85
N HIS A 149 16.29 -5.05 34.39
CA HIS A 149 17.55 -5.69 34.78
C HIS A 149 18.70 -5.36 33.80
N CYS A 150 18.48 -4.52 32.79
CA CYS A 150 19.56 -3.99 31.95
C CYS A 150 20.33 -2.91 32.72
N GLU A 151 21.66 -3.00 32.71
CA GLU A 151 22.48 -1.84 33.05
C GLU A 151 22.24 -0.69 32.07
N ASN A 152 22.39 0.54 32.55
CA ASN A 152 22.16 1.74 31.77
C ASN A 152 23.22 1.87 30.66
N MET A 153 22.86 1.47 29.44
CA MET A 153 23.73 1.52 28.25
C MET A 153 23.90 2.95 27.68
N GLU A 154 23.49 4.00 28.41
CA GLU A 154 23.69 5.41 28.04
C GLU A 154 25.16 5.77 27.73
N ASN A 155 26.12 5.00 28.25
CA ASN A 155 27.54 5.17 27.99
C ASN A 155 28.01 4.63 26.62
N ILE A 156 27.22 3.82 25.93
CA ILE A 156 27.53 3.31 24.57
C ILE A 156 26.79 4.15 23.51
N LYS A 157 26.86 5.47 23.62
CA LYS A 157 26.40 6.38 22.56
C LYS A 157 27.55 6.57 21.57
N SER A 158 27.48 5.92 20.39
CA SER A 158 28.45 6.13 19.29
C SER A 158 28.20 7.45 18.56
N ASN A 159 28.21 8.56 19.29
CA ASN A 159 27.84 9.88 18.77
C ASN A 159 28.89 10.51 17.82
N THR A 160 30.04 9.86 17.61
CA THR A 160 31.26 10.53 17.12
C THR A 160 31.88 9.96 15.84
N ILE A 161 31.45 8.80 15.33
CA ILE A 161 32.10 8.16 14.16
C ILE A 161 31.97 9.01 12.89
N LEU A 162 30.87 9.76 12.71
CA LEU A 162 30.67 10.58 11.51
C LEU A 162 31.55 11.84 11.49
N GLN A 163 32.03 12.31 12.63
CA GLN A 163 32.83 13.54 12.72
C GLN A 163 34.30 13.32 12.32
N THR A 164 34.77 12.07 12.37
CA THR A 164 36.15 11.68 12.02
C THR A 164 36.28 11.11 10.60
N LEU A 165 35.18 10.68 9.98
CA LEU A 165 35.16 10.22 8.58
C LEU A 165 35.15 11.42 7.62
N LEU A 166 35.91 11.34 6.51
CA LEU A 166 35.84 12.30 5.40
C LEU A 166 34.44 12.28 4.78
N CYS A 167 33.56 13.14 5.26
CA CYS A 167 32.16 13.13 4.91
C CYS A 167 31.78 14.42 4.19
N GLN A 168 31.14 14.28 3.03
CA GLN A 168 30.69 15.41 2.19
C GLN A 168 29.25 15.85 2.53
N VAL A 169 28.63 15.25 3.55
CA VAL A 169 27.27 15.65 3.99
C VAL A 169 27.32 16.51 5.25
N PRO A 170 26.37 17.44 5.43
CA PRO A 170 26.26 18.25 6.63
C PRO A 170 26.14 17.40 7.90
N PRO A 171 26.67 17.89 9.04
CA PRO A 171 26.54 17.20 10.32
C PRO A 171 25.05 17.02 10.71
N LYS A 172 24.65 15.79 11.04
CA LYS A 172 23.31 15.48 11.56
C LYS A 172 23.39 15.11 13.02
N LYS A 173 22.46 15.65 13.82
CA LYS A 173 22.33 15.24 15.22
C LYS A 173 21.91 13.76 15.28
N PRO A 174 22.51 12.95 16.16
CA PRO A 174 22.05 11.59 16.38
C PRO A 174 20.59 11.64 16.85
N VAL A 175 19.75 10.79 16.27
CA VAL A 175 18.36 10.64 16.70
C VAL A 175 18.37 9.73 17.91
N GLU A 176 18.06 10.27 19.09
CA GLU A 176 17.87 9.46 20.28
C GLU A 176 16.66 8.55 20.07
N ARG A 177 16.86 7.24 20.29
CA ARG A 177 15.81 6.23 20.19
C ARG A 177 15.72 5.48 21.50
N SER A 178 14.50 5.21 21.94
CA SER A 178 14.27 4.39 23.12
C SER A 178 14.44 2.90 22.80
N ILE A 179 14.65 2.08 23.83
CA ILE A 179 14.76 0.62 23.67
C ILE A 179 13.39 0.03 23.32
N GLU A 180 12.31 0.62 23.85
CA GLU A 180 10.92 0.30 23.54
C GLU A 180 10.61 0.51 22.04
N GLU A 181 11.11 1.59 21.45
CA GLU A 181 11.06 1.80 19.99
C GLU A 181 11.80 0.71 19.23
N GLY A 182 12.94 0.24 19.76
CA GLY A 182 13.68 -0.90 19.22
C GLY A 182 12.87 -2.20 19.24
N TYR A 183 12.22 -2.52 20.37
CA TYR A 183 11.34 -3.69 20.46
C TYR A 183 10.14 -3.58 19.52
N LYS A 184 9.51 -2.41 19.44
CA LYS A 184 8.42 -2.16 18.50
C LYS A 184 8.87 -2.33 17.05
N TYR A 185 10.08 -1.87 16.71
CA TYR A 185 10.65 -2.06 15.38
C TYR A 185 10.83 -3.54 15.03
N ILE A 186 11.31 -4.36 15.97
CA ILE A 186 11.45 -5.82 15.78
C ILE A 186 10.08 -6.47 15.57
N GLU A 187 9.07 -6.11 16.35
CA GLU A 187 7.72 -6.67 16.17
C GLU A 187 7.11 -6.27 14.82
N ASN A 188 7.28 -5.02 14.40
CA ASN A 188 6.86 -4.55 13.07
C ASN A 188 7.56 -5.31 11.93
N MET A 189 8.82 -5.70 12.15
CA MET A 189 9.57 -6.53 11.20
C MET A 189 8.95 -7.92 11.08
N PHE A 190 8.58 -8.55 12.21
CA PHE A 190 7.89 -9.84 12.21
C PHE A 190 6.56 -9.79 11.47
N GLN A 191 5.73 -8.78 11.75
CA GLN A 191 4.44 -8.59 11.06
C GLN A 191 4.61 -8.47 9.55
N GLN A 192 5.62 -7.73 9.08
CA GLN A 192 5.90 -7.62 7.65
C GLN A 192 6.35 -8.94 7.03
N ILE A 193 7.21 -9.73 7.70
CA ILE A 193 7.62 -11.04 7.16
C ILE A 193 6.43 -12.00 7.13
N GLU A 194 5.56 -11.99 8.14
CA GLU A 194 4.32 -12.78 8.14
C GLU A 194 3.40 -12.40 6.98
N GLN A 195 3.25 -11.10 6.70
CA GLN A 195 2.46 -10.64 5.56
C GLN A 195 3.06 -11.10 4.22
N ILE A 196 4.39 -11.09 4.07
CA ILE A 196 5.07 -11.67 2.89
C ILE A 196 4.72 -13.14 2.73
N ILE A 197 4.72 -13.89 3.84
CA ILE A 197 4.36 -15.31 3.83
C ILE A 197 2.90 -15.50 3.38
N ILE A 198 1.97 -14.67 3.85
CA ILE A 198 0.55 -14.72 3.43
C ILE A 198 0.40 -14.39 1.94
N ILE A 199 1.10 -13.35 1.46
CA ILE A 199 1.11 -12.98 0.03
C ILE A 199 1.61 -14.15 -0.82
N SER A 200 2.67 -14.84 -0.38
CA SER A 200 3.25 -15.96 -1.12
C SER A 200 2.35 -17.19 -1.26
N GLU A 201 1.28 -17.26 -0.46
CA GLU A 201 0.29 -18.34 -0.52
C GLU A 201 -0.82 -18.07 -1.53
N GLN A 202 -0.96 -16.83 -2.00
CA GLN A 202 -2.04 -16.46 -2.89
C GLN A 202 -1.70 -16.75 -4.34
N SER A 203 -2.66 -17.33 -5.05
CA SER A 203 -2.62 -17.53 -6.50
C SER A 203 -3.53 -16.56 -7.27
N ASP A 204 -4.39 -15.83 -6.58
CA ASP A 204 -5.32 -14.84 -7.15
C ASP A 204 -4.66 -13.45 -7.13
N LEU A 205 -4.47 -12.85 -8.32
CA LEU A 205 -3.83 -11.55 -8.46
C LEU A 205 -4.59 -10.43 -7.73
N PHE A 206 -5.91 -10.49 -7.73
CA PHE A 206 -6.71 -9.49 -7.01
C PHE A 206 -6.43 -9.60 -5.50
N GLN A 207 -6.29 -10.81 -4.96
CA GLN A 207 -5.93 -10.99 -3.55
C GLN A 207 -4.50 -10.53 -3.27
N ILE A 208 -3.56 -10.82 -4.19
CA ILE A 208 -2.18 -10.33 -4.11
C ILE A 208 -2.15 -8.80 -4.06
N GLU A 209 -2.84 -8.10 -4.96
CA GLU A 209 -2.92 -6.63 -4.98
C GLU A 209 -3.43 -6.07 -3.65
N ASN A 210 -4.47 -6.67 -3.08
CA ASN A 210 -5.03 -6.21 -1.81
C ASN A 210 -4.10 -6.48 -0.63
N LEU A 211 -3.46 -7.64 -0.57
CA LEU A 211 -2.48 -7.94 0.48
C LEU A 211 -1.22 -7.05 0.36
N LEU A 212 -0.88 -6.61 -0.85
CA LEU A 212 0.17 -5.61 -1.09
C LEU A 212 -0.27 -4.23 -0.61
N ASP A 213 -1.51 -3.82 -0.85
CA ASP A 213 -2.07 -2.59 -0.28
C ASP A 213 -2.06 -2.65 1.27
N GLU A 214 -2.42 -3.78 1.88
CA GLU A 214 -2.36 -3.98 3.34
C GLU A 214 -0.92 -3.94 3.85
N TYR A 215 0.01 -4.58 3.14
CA TYR A 215 1.44 -4.54 3.46
C TYR A 215 1.98 -3.11 3.51
N GLN A 216 1.54 -2.23 2.61
CA GLN A 216 1.96 -0.82 2.61
C GLN A 216 1.52 -0.04 3.85
N LYS A 217 0.46 -0.48 4.52
CA LYS A 217 -0.05 0.14 5.77
C LYS A 217 0.78 -0.27 6.98
N LEU A 218 1.58 -1.33 6.88
CA LEU A 218 2.45 -1.76 7.96
C LEU A 218 3.58 -0.75 8.20
N PRO A 219 4.08 -0.63 9.44
CA PRO A 219 5.18 0.28 9.76
C PRO A 219 6.42 -0.04 8.92
N LYS A 220 7.00 0.95 8.25
CA LYS A 220 8.03 0.72 7.23
C LYS A 220 9.30 0.08 7.80
N CYS A 221 9.66 -1.11 7.31
CA CYS A 221 10.99 -1.70 7.48
C CYS A 221 11.67 -1.85 6.11
N LEU A 222 12.69 -1.02 5.85
CA LEU A 222 13.33 -0.97 4.53
C LEU A 222 13.93 -2.31 4.13
N THR A 223 14.57 -3.02 5.06
CA THR A 223 15.18 -4.33 4.80
C THR A 223 14.16 -5.35 4.33
N ILE A 224 13.01 -5.45 5.02
CA ILE A 224 11.95 -6.42 4.68
C ILE A 224 11.28 -6.05 3.37
N LYS A 225 11.07 -4.76 3.13
CA LYS A 225 10.53 -4.28 1.86
C LYS A 225 11.45 -4.59 0.69
N VAL A 226 12.75 -4.33 0.83
CA VAL A 226 13.74 -4.67 -0.21
C VAL A 226 13.76 -6.18 -0.43
N TYR A 227 13.70 -6.99 0.63
CA TYR A 227 13.59 -8.43 0.50
C TYR A 227 12.35 -8.83 -0.31
N LEU A 228 11.16 -8.29 0.01
CA LEU A 228 9.94 -8.51 -0.76
C LEU A 228 10.11 -8.13 -2.23
N GLU A 229 10.63 -6.92 -2.53
CA GLU A 229 10.88 -6.46 -3.91
C GLU A 229 11.73 -7.47 -4.70
N MET A 230 12.67 -8.13 -4.04
CA MET A 230 13.61 -9.07 -4.67
C MET A 230 13.05 -10.48 -4.87
N ILE A 231 12.20 -10.96 -3.96
CA ILE A 231 11.62 -12.31 -4.04
C ILE A 231 10.26 -12.34 -4.72
N PHE A 232 9.58 -11.19 -4.81
CA PHE A 232 8.23 -11.12 -5.34
C PHE A 232 8.21 -11.55 -6.81
N LEU A 233 9.10 -11.01 -7.64
CA LEU A 233 9.22 -11.40 -9.06
C LEU A 233 10.65 -11.84 -9.35
N ASN A 234 10.82 -13.14 -9.55
CA ASN A 234 12.11 -13.70 -9.93
C ASN A 234 12.33 -13.62 -11.45
N HIS A 235 13.58 -13.78 -11.92
CA HIS A 235 13.96 -13.66 -13.33
C HIS A 235 13.15 -14.54 -14.31
N ASP A 236 12.51 -15.61 -13.83
CA ASP A 236 11.71 -16.55 -14.63
C ASP A 236 10.21 -16.20 -14.70
N TYR A 237 9.83 -14.94 -14.41
CA TYR A 237 8.42 -14.50 -14.43
C TYR A 237 7.54 -15.23 -13.41
N LYS A 238 8.15 -15.76 -12.35
CA LYS A 238 7.46 -16.47 -11.27
C LYS A 238 7.32 -15.60 -10.04
N TYR A 239 6.12 -15.56 -9.47
CA TYR A 239 5.89 -15.04 -8.13
C TYR A 239 6.46 -15.98 -7.09
N PHE A 240 7.32 -15.48 -6.20
CA PHE A 240 7.91 -16.25 -5.09
C PHE A 240 8.48 -17.62 -5.53
N GLN A 241 8.93 -17.74 -6.78
CA GLN A 241 9.36 -19.00 -7.41
C GLN A 241 8.27 -20.09 -7.56
N THR A 242 7.02 -19.83 -7.16
CA THR A 242 5.93 -20.81 -7.11
C THR A 242 4.95 -20.66 -8.28
N HIS A 243 4.50 -19.45 -8.59
CA HIS A 243 3.41 -19.23 -9.56
C HIS A 243 3.92 -18.54 -10.82
N ASN A 244 3.64 -19.09 -12.00
CA ASN A 244 3.98 -18.43 -13.26
C ASN A 244 2.97 -17.31 -13.55
N PHE A 245 3.45 -16.05 -13.55
CA PHE A 245 2.56 -14.91 -13.73
C PHE A 245 1.96 -14.83 -15.15
N LEU A 246 2.67 -15.33 -16.17
CA LEU A 246 2.12 -15.40 -17.53
C LEU A 246 0.90 -16.32 -17.59
N THR A 247 0.94 -17.46 -16.88
CA THR A 247 -0.18 -18.41 -16.82
C THR A 247 -1.41 -17.78 -16.17
N TYR A 248 -1.23 -16.90 -15.19
CA TYR A 248 -2.34 -16.15 -14.59
C TYR A 248 -3.03 -15.26 -15.63
N ILE A 249 -2.26 -14.47 -16.40
CA ILE A 249 -2.83 -13.60 -17.44
C ILE A 249 -3.57 -14.45 -18.48
N GLU A 250 -3.00 -15.58 -18.89
CA GLU A 250 -3.64 -16.51 -19.81
C GLU A 250 -4.95 -17.08 -19.26
N ASP A 251 -4.98 -17.52 -18.00
CA ASP A 251 -6.17 -18.08 -17.34
C ASP A 251 -7.26 -17.02 -17.16
N GLU A 252 -6.90 -15.78 -16.79
CA GLU A 252 -7.84 -14.66 -16.73
C GLU A 252 -8.46 -14.39 -18.10
N LEU A 253 -7.64 -14.33 -19.14
CA LEU A 253 -8.10 -14.14 -20.51
C LEU A 253 -9.00 -15.30 -20.99
N ILE A 254 -8.70 -16.55 -20.61
CA ILE A 254 -9.55 -17.71 -20.88
C ILE A 254 -10.90 -17.56 -20.19
N ASN A 255 -10.90 -17.17 -18.92
CA ASN A 255 -12.12 -16.91 -18.17
C ASN A 255 -12.92 -15.77 -18.82
N LEU A 256 -12.25 -14.77 -19.38
CA LEU A 256 -12.87 -13.67 -20.12
C LEU A 256 -13.37 -14.05 -21.53
N GLY A 257 -13.15 -15.29 -21.96
CA GLY A 257 -13.77 -15.87 -23.16
C GLY A 257 -12.79 -16.26 -24.28
N LEU A 258 -11.48 -16.18 -24.07
CA LEU A 258 -10.48 -16.69 -25.01
C LEU A 258 -10.36 -18.22 -24.91
N THR A 259 -10.07 -18.88 -26.03
CA THR A 259 -9.69 -20.30 -26.01
C THR A 259 -8.18 -20.47 -25.90
N LYS A 260 -7.73 -21.60 -25.35
CA LYS A 260 -6.29 -21.95 -25.29
C LYS A 260 -5.62 -21.97 -26.67
N GLU A 261 -6.38 -22.26 -27.73
CA GLU A 261 -5.88 -22.25 -29.11
C GLU A 261 -5.70 -20.82 -29.63
N GLN A 262 -6.64 -19.92 -29.32
CA GLN A 262 -6.51 -18.49 -29.67
C GLN A 262 -5.31 -17.85 -28.99
N ILE A 263 -5.04 -18.20 -27.73
CA ILE A 263 -3.86 -17.71 -27.00
C ILE A 263 -2.55 -18.10 -27.69
N LYS A 264 -2.49 -19.26 -28.35
CA LYS A 264 -1.29 -19.72 -29.08
C LYS A 264 -1.03 -18.98 -30.39
N ASN A 265 -1.96 -18.15 -30.86
CA ASN A 265 -1.73 -17.31 -32.03
C ASN A 265 -0.60 -16.31 -31.75
N GLU A 266 0.37 -16.21 -32.65
CA GLU A 266 1.57 -15.37 -32.48
C GLU A 266 1.25 -13.89 -32.20
N HIS A 267 0.22 -13.35 -32.84
CA HIS A 267 -0.22 -11.98 -32.64
C HIS A 267 -0.81 -11.78 -31.23
N ILE A 268 -1.67 -12.71 -30.80
CA ILE A 268 -2.28 -12.70 -29.46
C ILE A 268 -1.19 -12.90 -28.40
N GLN A 269 -0.27 -13.84 -28.57
CA GLN A 269 0.84 -14.04 -27.64
C GLN A 269 1.70 -12.80 -27.45
N THR A 270 1.93 -12.03 -28.53
CA THR A 270 2.68 -10.78 -28.43
C THR A 270 1.95 -9.76 -27.55
N HIS A 271 0.63 -9.65 -27.68
CA HIS A 271 -0.19 -8.77 -26.85
C HIS A 271 -0.27 -9.26 -25.39
N VAL A 272 -0.45 -10.58 -25.19
CA VAL A 272 -0.44 -11.19 -23.85
C VAL A 272 0.88 -10.93 -23.13
N LYS A 273 2.02 -11.07 -23.81
CA LYS A 273 3.35 -10.74 -23.25
C LYS A 273 3.49 -9.27 -22.89
N ARG A 274 2.94 -8.35 -23.69
CA ARG A 274 2.95 -6.91 -23.36
C ARG A 274 2.05 -6.60 -22.16
N LEU A 275 0.85 -7.16 -22.14
CA LEU A 275 -0.07 -7.02 -21.01
C LEU A 275 0.59 -7.53 -19.72
N PHE A 276 1.23 -8.70 -19.80
CA PHE A 276 2.05 -9.27 -18.74
C PHE A 276 3.12 -8.29 -18.22
N ILE A 277 3.92 -7.67 -19.10
CA ILE A 277 4.96 -6.70 -18.69
C ILE A 277 4.34 -5.51 -17.97
N VAL A 278 3.25 -4.95 -18.50
CA VAL A 278 2.61 -3.76 -17.95
C VAL A 278 1.94 -4.05 -16.60
N GLU A 279 1.25 -5.18 -16.46
CA GLU A 279 0.66 -5.60 -15.19
C GLU A 279 1.73 -5.97 -14.15
N GLN A 280 2.84 -6.57 -14.58
CA GLN A 280 4.00 -6.81 -13.72
C GLN A 280 4.55 -5.48 -13.19
N ASP A 281 4.76 -4.51 -14.09
CA ASP A 281 5.23 -3.17 -13.73
C ASP A 281 4.26 -2.52 -12.74
N PHE A 282 2.95 -2.59 -12.98
CA PHE A 282 1.91 -2.12 -12.06
C PHE A 282 2.05 -2.70 -10.66
N LEU A 283 2.15 -4.03 -10.53
CA LEU A 283 2.27 -4.68 -9.22
C LEU A 283 3.56 -4.31 -8.50
N THR A 284 4.69 -4.20 -9.22
CA THR A 284 5.95 -3.76 -8.62
C THR A 284 5.89 -2.33 -8.10
N ARG A 285 5.01 -1.47 -8.63
CA ARG A 285 4.82 -0.12 -8.10
C ARG A 285 4.19 -0.13 -6.71
N HIS A 286 3.42 -1.15 -6.32
CA HIS A 286 2.92 -1.26 -4.95
C HIS A 286 4.05 -1.37 -3.91
N PHE A 287 5.29 -1.69 -4.31
CA PHE A 287 6.41 -1.61 -3.38
C PHE A 287 6.89 -0.20 -3.15
N ARG A 288 6.63 0.77 -4.04
CA ARG A 288 7.05 2.16 -3.87
C ARG A 288 6.22 2.85 -2.79
N ASN A 289 6.68 3.99 -2.29
CA ASN A 289 5.83 4.79 -1.40
C ASN A 289 4.68 5.44 -2.18
N SER A 290 3.60 5.83 -1.51
CA SER A 290 2.37 6.34 -2.15
C SER A 290 2.61 7.54 -3.06
N TYR A 291 3.51 8.46 -2.68
CA TYR A 291 3.92 9.60 -3.52
C TYR A 291 4.59 9.16 -4.83
N ARG A 292 5.50 8.18 -4.77
CA ARG A 292 6.17 7.64 -5.96
C ARG A 292 5.21 6.85 -6.84
N GLN A 293 4.31 6.06 -6.25
CA GLN A 293 3.26 5.35 -6.98
C GLN A 293 2.42 6.33 -7.81
N GLN A 294 1.89 7.38 -7.17
CA GLN A 294 1.09 8.41 -7.84
C GLN A 294 1.82 9.06 -9.02
N ARG A 295 3.13 9.32 -8.88
CA ARG A 295 3.95 9.93 -9.92
C ARG A 295 4.28 8.98 -11.07
N GLU A 296 4.37 7.68 -10.80
CA GLU A 296 4.79 6.67 -11.77
C GLU A 296 3.61 6.04 -12.54
N PHE A 297 2.39 6.07 -11.98
CA PHE A 297 1.18 5.56 -12.64
C PHE A 297 0.88 6.17 -14.02
N PRO A 298 1.10 7.47 -14.29
CA PRO A 298 0.94 8.02 -15.64
C PRO A 298 1.74 7.29 -16.72
N LYS A 299 2.94 6.80 -16.38
CA LYS A 299 3.76 6.02 -17.33
C LYS A 299 3.07 4.69 -17.67
N ILE A 300 2.57 3.98 -16.67
CA ILE A 300 1.88 2.70 -16.88
C ILE A 300 0.55 2.92 -17.62
N GLN A 301 -0.16 4.02 -17.36
CA GLN A 301 -1.35 4.40 -18.13
C GLN A 301 -1.03 4.63 -19.60
N GLN A 302 0.11 5.26 -19.90
CA GLN A 302 0.59 5.43 -21.26
C GLN A 302 0.89 4.07 -21.90
N ASP A 303 1.52 3.15 -21.18
CA ASP A 303 1.82 1.80 -21.68
C ASP A 303 0.53 1.00 -21.99
N PHE A 304 -0.49 1.06 -21.12
CA PHE A 304 -1.82 0.50 -21.43
C PHE A 304 -2.45 1.17 -22.66
N SER A 305 -2.34 2.50 -22.77
CA SER A 305 -2.90 3.24 -23.91
C SER A 305 -2.25 2.84 -25.23
N ILE A 306 -0.94 2.56 -25.23
CA ILE A 306 -0.22 2.04 -26.40
C ILE A 306 -0.78 0.66 -26.79
N ILE A 307 -0.92 -0.26 -25.82
CA ILE A 307 -1.48 -1.60 -26.08
C ILE A 307 -2.89 -1.50 -26.68
N ILE A 308 -3.74 -0.64 -26.13
CA ILE A 308 -5.10 -0.40 -26.62
C ILE A 308 -5.05 0.17 -28.03
N HIS A 309 -4.21 1.18 -28.27
CA HIS A 309 -4.12 1.84 -29.57
C HIS A 309 -3.68 0.86 -30.66
N GLU A 310 -2.59 0.12 -30.45
CA GLU A 310 -2.06 -0.84 -31.41
C GLU A 310 -3.08 -1.91 -31.79
N ALA A 311 -3.82 -2.42 -30.79
CA ALA A 311 -4.86 -3.40 -30.99
C ALA A 311 -6.11 -2.82 -31.70
N THR A 312 -6.28 -1.49 -31.72
CA THR A 312 -7.34 -0.82 -32.48
C THR A 312 -6.91 -0.35 -33.88
N THR A 313 -5.63 -0.07 -34.11
CA THR A 313 -5.11 0.49 -35.37
C THR A 313 -4.70 -0.55 -36.40
N ASN A 314 -4.48 -1.81 -36.04
CA ASN A 314 -4.27 -2.85 -37.04
C ASN A 314 -5.60 -3.15 -37.77
N PRO A 315 -5.71 -3.00 -39.11
CA PRO A 315 -7.00 -3.06 -39.81
C PRO A 315 -7.55 -4.48 -40.08
N ALA A 316 -6.90 -5.54 -39.60
CA ALA A 316 -7.28 -6.93 -39.90
C ALA A 316 -7.25 -7.76 -38.62
N PRO A 317 -8.35 -8.37 -38.10
CA PRO A 317 -9.79 -8.22 -38.31
C PRO A 317 -10.49 -7.77 -36.99
N PHE A 318 -10.20 -6.57 -36.49
CA PHE A 318 -10.59 -6.14 -35.12
C PHE A 318 -12.03 -5.63 -34.99
N ILE A 319 -12.77 -5.54 -36.10
CA ILE A 319 -14.10 -4.88 -36.17
C ILE A 319 -15.25 -5.91 -36.38
N LYS A 320 -14.98 -7.22 -36.41
CA LYS A 320 -16.06 -8.22 -36.36
C LYS A 320 -16.36 -8.58 -34.90
N GLN A 321 -17.61 -8.31 -34.51
CA GLN A 321 -18.20 -8.30 -33.15
C GLN A 321 -18.04 -9.54 -32.23
N ASN A 322 -17.13 -10.47 -32.47
CA ASN A 322 -16.91 -11.65 -31.62
C ASN A 322 -15.44 -12.15 -31.60
N SER A 323 -14.46 -11.31 -31.93
CA SER A 323 -13.05 -11.75 -32.00
C SER A 323 -12.40 -11.86 -30.61
N SER A 324 -11.51 -12.85 -30.49
CA SER A 324 -10.52 -13.03 -29.41
C SER A 324 -9.80 -11.74 -29.05
N ASP A 325 -9.50 -10.89 -30.03
CA ASP A 325 -8.76 -9.65 -29.84
C ASP A 325 -9.55 -8.58 -29.06
N GLN A 326 -10.89 -8.62 -29.12
CA GLN A 326 -11.74 -7.72 -28.33
C GLN A 326 -11.61 -7.99 -26.83
N VAL A 327 -11.33 -9.24 -26.44
CA VAL A 327 -11.12 -9.61 -25.03
C VAL A 327 -9.85 -8.94 -24.48
N LEU A 328 -8.75 -8.99 -25.25
CA LEU A 328 -7.49 -8.34 -24.87
C LEU A 328 -7.63 -6.83 -24.74
N VAL A 329 -8.25 -6.19 -25.73
CA VAL A 329 -8.48 -4.73 -25.71
C VAL A 329 -9.34 -4.33 -24.52
N ASN A 330 -10.43 -5.07 -24.29
CA ASN A 330 -11.31 -4.79 -23.16
C ASN A 330 -10.60 -4.99 -21.81
N GLN A 331 -9.73 -5.99 -21.70
CA GLN A 331 -8.96 -6.22 -20.49
C GLN A 331 -7.95 -5.10 -20.24
N ALA A 332 -7.13 -4.76 -21.25
CA ALA A 332 -6.17 -3.65 -21.15
C ALA A 332 -6.88 -2.32 -20.84
N TYR A 333 -8.02 -2.07 -21.47
CA TYR A 333 -8.84 -0.89 -21.20
C TYR A 333 -9.43 -0.90 -19.78
N THR A 334 -9.92 -2.04 -19.31
CA THR A 334 -10.42 -2.21 -17.94
C THR A 334 -9.32 -1.93 -16.91
N MET A 335 -8.12 -2.48 -17.11
CA MET A 335 -6.98 -2.24 -16.23
C MET A 335 -6.49 -0.79 -16.28
N GLY A 336 -6.43 -0.19 -17.47
CA GLY A 336 -6.12 1.23 -17.61
C GLY A 336 -7.10 2.14 -16.85
N ILE A 337 -8.40 1.84 -16.91
CA ILE A 337 -9.42 2.59 -16.14
C ILE A 337 -9.29 2.35 -14.63
N LYS A 338 -9.08 1.10 -14.19
CA LYS A 338 -8.83 0.78 -12.77
C LYS A 338 -7.60 1.55 -12.24
N LEU A 339 -6.54 1.64 -13.04
CA LEU A 339 -5.34 2.40 -12.70
C LEU A 339 -5.60 3.92 -12.61
N MET A 340 -6.40 4.49 -13.52
CA MET A 340 -6.81 5.90 -13.44
C MET A 340 -7.61 6.18 -12.17
N ILE A 341 -8.55 5.29 -11.82
CA ILE A 341 -9.33 5.37 -10.57
C ILE A 341 -8.39 5.32 -9.37
N LYS A 342 -7.49 4.32 -9.31
CA LYS A 342 -6.51 4.16 -8.23
C LYS A 342 -5.62 5.40 -8.10
N GLN A 343 -5.17 5.99 -9.21
CA GLN A 343 -4.37 7.21 -9.16
C GLN A 343 -5.11 8.39 -8.52
N LEU A 344 -6.38 8.61 -8.88
CA LEU A 344 -7.21 9.65 -8.27
C LEU A 344 -7.44 9.39 -6.79
N GLN A 345 -7.70 8.13 -6.43
CA GLN A 345 -7.88 7.71 -5.05
C GLN A 345 -6.61 7.92 -4.21
N MET A 346 -5.45 7.59 -4.77
CA MET A 346 -4.16 7.83 -4.12
C MET A 346 -3.85 9.32 -3.98
N GLY A 347 -4.22 10.15 -4.95
CA GLY A 347 -4.12 11.60 -4.85
C GLY A 347 -4.89 12.14 -3.64
N THR A 348 -6.10 11.62 -3.40
CA THR A 348 -6.88 11.96 -2.20
C THR A 348 -6.17 11.49 -0.92
N ALA A 349 -5.67 10.25 -0.89
CA ALA A 349 -4.99 9.67 0.27
C ALA A 349 -3.70 10.41 0.68
N ILE A 350 -3.01 11.07 -0.27
CA ILE A 350 -1.80 11.86 -0.01
C ILE A 350 -2.07 13.37 0.08
N GLU A 351 -3.35 13.76 0.20
CA GLU A 351 -3.78 15.17 0.30
C GLU A 351 -3.28 16.04 -0.87
N LEU A 352 -3.29 15.49 -2.08
CA LEU A 352 -2.90 16.21 -3.30
C LEU A 352 -3.97 17.22 -3.75
N TYR A 353 -5.20 17.05 -3.26
CA TYR A 353 -6.37 17.82 -3.68
C TYR A 353 -6.87 18.66 -2.51
N ASP A 354 -7.04 19.96 -2.74
CA ASP A 354 -7.69 20.85 -1.78
C ASP A 354 -9.20 20.55 -1.75
N ASP A 355 -9.91 21.05 -0.73
CA ASP A 355 -11.37 20.93 -0.63
C ASP A 355 -12.11 21.48 -1.87
N ALA A 356 -11.52 22.50 -2.52
CA ALA A 356 -12.04 23.09 -3.74
C ALA A 356 -11.94 22.15 -4.96
N ASP A 357 -11.00 21.20 -4.97
CA ASP A 357 -10.76 20.25 -6.06
C ASP A 357 -11.69 19.03 -6.01
N GLN A 358 -12.22 18.72 -4.82
CA GLN A 358 -13.03 17.52 -4.56
C GLN A 358 -14.19 17.35 -5.55
N PRO A 359 -14.99 18.38 -5.90
CA PRO A 359 -16.09 18.21 -6.85
C PRO A 359 -15.64 17.72 -8.23
N GLN A 360 -14.52 18.25 -8.75
CA GLN A 360 -13.97 17.84 -10.05
C GLN A 360 -13.39 16.43 -9.98
N GLN A 361 -12.66 16.12 -8.91
CA GLN A 361 -12.08 14.81 -8.66
C GLN A 361 -13.18 13.73 -8.61
N LEU A 362 -14.24 13.96 -7.83
CA LEU A 362 -15.37 13.05 -7.68
C LEU A 362 -16.15 12.90 -8.99
N PHE A 363 -16.32 13.99 -9.75
CA PHE A 363 -16.95 13.91 -11.07
C PHE A 363 -16.15 13.05 -12.05
N TYR A 364 -14.83 13.17 -12.03
CA TYR A 364 -13.99 12.37 -12.90
C TYR A 364 -13.97 10.89 -12.47
N GLN A 365 -14.01 10.62 -11.16
CA GLN A 365 -14.24 9.26 -10.65
C GLN A 365 -15.61 8.70 -11.11
N ASP A 366 -16.70 9.46 -11.04
CA ASP A 366 -18.02 9.05 -11.56
C ASP A 366 -17.94 8.63 -13.03
N TYR A 367 -17.28 9.45 -13.85
CA TYR A 367 -17.07 9.15 -15.27
C TYR A 367 -16.31 7.83 -15.48
N LEU A 368 -15.19 7.63 -14.78
CA LEU A 368 -14.37 6.42 -14.91
C LEU A 368 -15.09 5.18 -14.40
N TYR A 369 -15.78 5.27 -13.25
CA TYR A 369 -16.59 4.16 -12.73
C TYR A 369 -17.76 3.82 -13.65
N THR A 370 -18.37 4.80 -14.33
CA THR A 370 -19.41 4.55 -15.33
C THR A 370 -18.86 3.73 -16.50
N ILE A 371 -17.64 4.05 -16.98
CA ILE A 371 -16.98 3.27 -18.04
C ILE A 371 -16.69 1.84 -17.55
N LEU A 372 -16.07 1.72 -16.37
CA LEU A 372 -15.72 0.42 -15.78
C LEU A 372 -16.95 -0.48 -15.62
N GLN A 373 -18.03 0.09 -15.06
CA GLN A 373 -19.29 -0.59 -14.82
C GLN A 373 -19.95 -1.04 -16.13
N LYS A 374 -19.88 -0.24 -17.20
CA LYS A 374 -20.37 -0.61 -18.53
C LYS A 374 -19.57 -1.77 -19.12
N ASN A 375 -18.24 -1.76 -19.00
CA ASN A 375 -17.38 -2.83 -19.51
C ASN A 375 -17.65 -4.16 -18.80
N GLN A 376 -17.70 -4.12 -17.46
CA GLN A 376 -18.01 -5.30 -16.64
C GLN A 376 -19.42 -5.84 -16.94
N LEU A 377 -20.42 -4.96 -17.09
CA LEU A 377 -21.79 -5.37 -17.42
C LEU A 377 -21.86 -6.06 -18.78
N ASN A 378 -21.20 -5.51 -19.80
CA ASN A 378 -21.16 -6.11 -21.13
C ASN A 378 -20.57 -7.52 -21.09
N TYR A 379 -19.54 -7.74 -20.27
CA TYR A 379 -18.97 -9.07 -20.08
C TYR A 379 -19.94 -10.03 -19.38
N ILE A 380 -20.53 -9.64 -18.24
CA ILE A 380 -21.46 -10.51 -17.50
C ILE A 380 -22.70 -10.83 -18.35
N GLN A 381 -23.20 -9.88 -19.15
CA GLN A 381 -24.29 -10.11 -20.09
C GLN A 381 -23.94 -11.11 -21.20
N LYS A 382 -22.67 -11.19 -21.63
CA LYS A 382 -22.23 -12.21 -22.58
C LYS A 382 -22.18 -13.60 -21.96
N LEU A 383 -21.83 -13.70 -20.67
CA LEU A 383 -21.77 -14.96 -19.94
C LEU A 383 -23.15 -15.55 -19.64
N ASP A 384 -24.03 -14.76 -19.02
CA ASP A 384 -25.34 -15.25 -18.58
C ASP A 384 -26.39 -14.12 -18.57
N LYS A 385 -27.09 -13.97 -19.70
CA LYS A 385 -28.18 -12.99 -19.86
C LYS A 385 -29.32 -13.22 -18.87
N GLU A 386 -29.63 -14.49 -18.57
CA GLU A 386 -30.73 -14.84 -17.66
C GLU A 386 -30.37 -14.46 -16.21
N PHE A 387 -29.11 -14.59 -15.83
CA PHE A 387 -28.61 -14.15 -14.54
C PHE A 387 -28.71 -12.62 -14.37
N ILE A 388 -28.35 -11.84 -15.39
CA ILE A 388 -28.52 -10.37 -15.34
C ILE A 388 -30.01 -9.99 -15.28
N GLN A 389 -30.89 -10.69 -16.00
CA GLN A 389 -32.33 -10.46 -15.88
C GLN A 389 -32.85 -10.79 -14.47
N ALA A 390 -32.37 -11.88 -13.87
CA ALA A 390 -32.68 -12.25 -12.48
C ALA A 390 -32.19 -11.20 -11.47
N TYR A 391 -30.99 -10.65 -11.68
CA TYR A 391 -30.45 -9.55 -10.87
C TYR A 391 -31.28 -8.27 -11.01
N ASN A 392 -31.61 -7.84 -12.23
CA ASN A 392 -32.40 -6.63 -12.47
C ASN A 392 -33.85 -6.76 -11.95
N SER A 393 -34.45 -7.94 -12.06
CA SER A 393 -35.80 -8.21 -11.55
C SER A 393 -35.84 -8.49 -10.04
N LYS A 394 -34.68 -8.69 -9.40
CA LYS A 394 -34.53 -9.19 -8.02
C LYS A 394 -35.22 -10.56 -7.79
N LEU A 395 -35.53 -11.32 -8.85
CA LEU A 395 -36.21 -12.62 -8.80
C LEU A 395 -35.23 -13.77 -9.04
N ASN A 396 -35.28 -14.83 -8.23
CA ASN A 396 -34.49 -16.06 -8.38
C ASN A 396 -32.95 -15.87 -8.43
N LEU A 397 -32.44 -14.72 -8.01
CA LEU A 397 -31.01 -14.40 -8.06
C LEU A 397 -30.15 -15.44 -7.32
N ALA A 398 -30.58 -15.86 -6.13
CA ALA A 398 -29.85 -16.86 -5.33
C ALA A 398 -29.72 -18.23 -6.02
N GLN A 399 -30.76 -18.65 -6.77
CA GLN A 399 -30.74 -19.92 -7.51
C GLN A 399 -29.85 -19.84 -8.75
N LYS A 400 -29.96 -18.76 -9.53
CA LYS A 400 -29.14 -18.56 -10.73
C LYS A 400 -27.67 -18.36 -10.38
N LYS A 401 -27.37 -17.68 -9.27
CA LYS A 401 -26.01 -17.48 -8.77
C LYS A 401 -25.27 -18.79 -8.48
N LYS A 402 -25.96 -19.83 -8.00
CA LYS A 402 -25.34 -21.15 -7.75
C LYS A 402 -24.83 -21.84 -9.02
N LYS A 403 -25.24 -21.38 -10.21
CA LYS A 403 -24.80 -21.91 -11.50
C LYS A 403 -23.52 -21.26 -12.02
N LEU A 404 -23.10 -20.13 -11.44
CA LEU A 404 -21.89 -19.41 -11.84
C LEU A 404 -20.64 -20.08 -11.27
N SER A 405 -19.57 -20.12 -12.05
CA SER A 405 -18.24 -20.53 -11.56
C SER A 405 -17.72 -19.55 -10.50
N ASP A 406 -16.72 -19.96 -9.73
CA ASP A 406 -16.16 -19.12 -8.66
C ASP A 406 -15.61 -17.79 -9.21
N PHE A 407 -14.91 -17.82 -10.35
CA PHE A 407 -14.46 -16.61 -11.07
C PHE A 407 -15.64 -15.71 -11.47
N GLN A 408 -16.71 -16.28 -12.05
CA GLN A 408 -17.87 -15.51 -12.49
C GLN A 408 -18.60 -14.87 -11.30
N ARG A 409 -18.68 -15.57 -10.16
CA ARG A 409 -19.24 -15.01 -8.93
C ARG A 409 -18.36 -13.87 -8.42
N ALA A 410 -17.05 -14.07 -8.32
CA ALA A 410 -16.11 -13.03 -7.89
C ALA A 410 -16.20 -11.78 -8.77
N TYR A 411 -16.19 -11.95 -10.10
CA TYR A 411 -16.32 -10.87 -11.07
C TYR A 411 -17.66 -10.14 -10.97
N PHE A 412 -18.76 -10.87 -10.73
CA PHE A 412 -20.07 -10.27 -10.50
C PHE A 412 -20.11 -9.44 -9.22
N TYR A 413 -19.42 -9.86 -8.16
CA TYR A 413 -19.32 -9.07 -6.93
C TYR A 413 -18.43 -7.84 -7.09
N ASP A 414 -17.34 -7.92 -7.86
CA ASP A 414 -16.55 -6.74 -8.25
C ASP A 414 -17.45 -5.74 -8.99
N TYR A 415 -18.32 -6.22 -9.89
CA TYR A 415 -19.31 -5.39 -10.57
C TYR A 415 -20.33 -4.74 -9.59
N ILE A 416 -20.91 -5.50 -8.66
CA ILE A 416 -21.83 -4.95 -7.64
C ILE A 416 -21.11 -3.90 -6.79
N PHE A 417 -19.90 -4.20 -6.35
CA PHE A 417 -19.08 -3.31 -5.54
C PHE A 417 -18.78 -2.01 -6.29
N GLY A 418 -18.33 -2.09 -7.54
CA GLY A 418 -18.09 -0.95 -8.42
C GLY A 418 -19.36 -0.13 -8.67
N LYS A 419 -20.52 -0.77 -8.82
CA LYS A 419 -21.82 -0.09 -8.96
C LYS A 419 -22.23 0.65 -7.67
N GLY A 420 -21.92 0.08 -6.51
CA GLY A 420 -22.09 0.73 -5.21
C GLY A 420 -21.22 1.99 -5.10
N ILE A 421 -19.92 1.88 -5.42
CA ILE A 421 -19.01 3.04 -5.43
C ILE A 421 -19.47 4.09 -6.43
N LEU A 422 -19.86 3.70 -7.65
CA LEU A 422 -20.38 4.63 -8.66
C LEU A 422 -21.54 5.46 -8.11
N SER A 423 -22.49 4.81 -7.43
CA SER A 423 -23.65 5.48 -6.83
C SER A 423 -23.20 6.42 -5.69
N TYR A 424 -22.27 5.98 -4.85
CA TYR A 424 -21.69 6.81 -3.79
C TYR A 424 -21.00 8.07 -4.36
N VAL A 425 -20.11 7.90 -5.34
CA VAL A 425 -19.36 8.98 -5.98
C VAL A 425 -20.30 9.94 -6.73
N LYS A 426 -21.36 9.43 -7.37
CA LYS A 426 -22.43 10.26 -7.96
C LYS A 426 -23.15 11.12 -6.93
N GLY A 427 -23.50 10.55 -5.77
CA GLY A 427 -24.09 11.31 -4.67
C GLY A 427 -23.13 12.40 -4.18
N MET A 428 -21.87 12.04 -3.99
CA MET A 428 -20.79 12.94 -3.52
C MET A 428 -20.50 14.08 -4.49
N SER A 429 -20.34 13.80 -5.79
CA SER A 429 -20.06 14.83 -6.80
C SER A 429 -21.19 15.87 -6.89
N ARG A 430 -22.43 15.41 -6.78
CA ARG A 430 -23.63 16.26 -6.79
C ARG A 430 -23.74 17.15 -5.56
N ILE A 431 -23.54 16.61 -4.37
CA ILE A 431 -23.60 17.43 -3.15
C ILE A 431 -22.43 18.41 -3.09
N ALA A 432 -21.25 17.99 -3.53
CA ALA A 432 -20.07 18.86 -3.63
C ALA A 432 -20.32 20.04 -4.58
N TYR A 433 -20.96 19.78 -5.74
CA TYR A 433 -21.39 20.84 -6.66
C TYR A 433 -22.34 21.86 -5.99
N ILE A 434 -23.36 21.38 -5.26
CA ILE A 434 -24.32 22.26 -4.58
C ILE A 434 -23.61 23.12 -3.52
N LEU A 435 -22.76 22.50 -2.69
CA LEU A 435 -22.02 23.21 -1.64
C LEU A 435 -21.08 24.26 -2.22
N LEU A 436 -20.40 23.95 -3.33
CA LEU A 436 -19.53 24.89 -4.00
C LEU A 436 -20.31 26.03 -4.66
N LYS A 437 -21.41 25.75 -5.36
CA LYS A 437 -22.28 26.77 -5.97
C LYS A 437 -22.87 27.73 -4.94
N LYS A 438 -23.12 27.25 -3.73
CA LYS A 438 -23.62 28.06 -2.60
C LYS A 438 -22.51 28.67 -1.74
N LYS A 439 -21.24 28.58 -2.18
CA LYS A 439 -20.06 29.15 -1.50
C LYS A 439 -19.86 28.64 -0.06
N VAL A 440 -20.27 27.41 0.21
CA VAL A 440 -20.02 26.71 1.48
C VAL A 440 -18.63 26.07 1.47
N LEU A 441 -18.20 25.59 0.31
CA LEU A 441 -16.82 25.15 0.06
C LEU A 441 -15.96 26.35 -0.40
N PRO A 442 -14.65 26.33 -0.13
CA PRO A 442 -13.75 27.37 -0.61
C PRO A 442 -13.78 27.47 -2.15
N ASN A 443 -13.80 28.71 -2.65
CA ASN A 443 -13.73 28.98 -4.08
C ASN A 443 -12.36 28.55 -4.64
N TYR A 444 -12.37 28.16 -5.91
CA TYR A 444 -11.14 27.93 -6.67
C TYR A 444 -10.32 29.22 -6.77
N ASN A 445 -8.99 29.12 -6.70
CA ASN A 445 -8.07 30.27 -6.85
C ASN A 445 -8.19 31.00 -8.20
N ASN A 446 -8.82 30.38 -9.21
CA ASN A 446 -9.08 30.97 -10.53
C ASN A 446 -10.55 30.75 -10.92
N GLU A 447 -11.41 31.73 -10.59
CA GLU A 447 -12.86 31.67 -10.82
C GLU A 447 -13.22 31.48 -12.30
N GLU A 448 -12.47 32.09 -13.23
CA GLU A 448 -12.74 32.06 -14.67
C GLU A 448 -12.50 30.68 -15.30
N GLN A 449 -11.43 29.98 -14.89
CA GLN A 449 -11.16 28.61 -15.37
C GLN A 449 -12.15 27.61 -14.80
N TYR A 450 -12.60 27.83 -13.56
CA TYR A 450 -13.59 27.00 -12.88
C TYR A 450 -14.98 27.14 -13.53
N GLU A 451 -15.46 28.37 -13.73
CA GLU A 451 -16.76 28.62 -14.38
C GLU A 451 -16.83 27.98 -15.77
N ASN A 452 -15.78 28.11 -16.58
CA ASN A 452 -15.79 27.63 -17.96
C ASN A 452 -15.75 26.10 -18.10
N ARG A 453 -15.05 25.38 -17.20
CA ARG A 453 -14.89 23.91 -17.30
C ARG A 453 -15.93 23.14 -16.52
N PHE A 454 -16.33 23.64 -15.35
CA PHE A 454 -17.14 22.90 -14.39
C PHE A 454 -18.63 23.27 -14.49
N ASN A 455 -18.97 24.57 -14.50
CA ASN A 455 -20.38 24.99 -14.61
C ASN A 455 -21.00 24.55 -15.94
N ASN A 456 -20.31 24.72 -17.07
CA ASN A 456 -20.85 24.30 -18.37
C ASN A 456 -21.22 22.81 -18.49
N ARG A 457 -20.55 21.92 -17.72
CA ARG A 457 -20.87 20.48 -17.67
C ARG A 457 -21.92 20.16 -16.62
N PHE A 458 -21.80 20.70 -15.41
CA PHE A 458 -22.75 20.45 -14.32
C PHE A 458 -24.09 21.14 -14.54
N GLU A 459 -24.12 22.39 -15.02
CA GLU A 459 -25.34 23.17 -15.22
C GLU A 459 -26.26 22.55 -16.30
N LYS A 460 -25.67 21.88 -17.30
CA LYS A 460 -26.41 21.06 -18.27
C LYS A 460 -27.00 19.78 -17.67
N ILE A 461 -26.36 19.21 -16.65
CA ILE A 461 -26.76 17.94 -16.02
C ILE A 461 -27.70 18.19 -14.82
N PHE A 462 -27.59 19.34 -14.16
CA PHE A 462 -28.24 19.67 -12.89
C PHE A 462 -29.03 20.98 -12.94
N SER A 463 -29.79 21.19 -14.02
CA SER A 463 -30.60 22.40 -14.23
C SER A 463 -31.66 22.63 -13.13
N ASN A 464 -32.02 21.59 -12.35
CA ASN A 464 -32.94 21.67 -11.22
C ASN A 464 -32.26 21.23 -9.90
N GLU A 465 -31.88 22.19 -9.06
CA GLU A 465 -31.15 21.95 -7.80
C GLU A 465 -31.96 21.14 -6.77
N GLN A 466 -33.28 21.39 -6.70
CA GLN A 466 -34.18 20.76 -5.73
C GLN A 466 -34.35 19.26 -6.03
N GLU A 467 -34.56 18.93 -7.31
CA GLU A 467 -34.59 17.56 -7.81
C GLU A 467 -33.21 16.88 -7.65
N GLY A 468 -32.13 17.65 -7.76
CA GLY A 468 -30.77 17.20 -7.44
C GLY A 468 -30.62 16.67 -6.02
N LEU A 469 -31.20 17.34 -5.01
CA LEU A 469 -31.13 16.94 -3.60
C LEU A 469 -31.87 15.63 -3.31
N ASP A 470 -33.06 15.44 -3.88
CA ASP A 470 -33.80 14.18 -3.76
C ASP A 470 -33.03 13.02 -4.41
N ASN A 471 -32.45 13.30 -5.58
CA ASN A 471 -31.62 12.33 -6.29
C ASN A 471 -30.35 11.96 -5.52
N ILE A 472 -29.72 12.87 -4.77
CA ILE A 472 -28.53 12.60 -3.94
C ILE A 472 -28.84 11.53 -2.87
N GLN A 473 -29.97 11.67 -2.17
CA GLN A 473 -30.37 10.70 -1.15
C GLN A 473 -30.63 9.33 -1.76
N GLN A 474 -31.27 9.29 -2.93
CA GLN A 474 -31.48 8.05 -3.66
C GLN A 474 -30.15 7.41 -4.10
N GLN A 475 -29.14 8.19 -4.52
CA GLN A 475 -27.83 7.65 -4.88
C GLN A 475 -27.14 6.94 -3.70
N PHE A 476 -27.17 7.52 -2.49
CA PHE A 476 -26.58 6.86 -1.32
C PHE A 476 -27.36 5.63 -0.87
N LYS A 477 -28.69 5.66 -1.00
CA LYS A 477 -29.53 4.49 -0.79
C LYS A 477 -29.22 3.38 -1.80
N ASP A 478 -29.08 3.72 -3.08
CA ASP A 478 -28.70 2.78 -4.14
C ASP A 478 -27.32 2.17 -3.86
N ALA A 479 -26.35 2.99 -3.42
CA ALA A 479 -25.03 2.51 -3.01
C ALA A 479 -25.15 1.46 -1.88
N GLN A 480 -25.90 1.78 -0.83
CA GLN A 480 -26.14 0.86 0.29
C GLN A 480 -26.85 -0.42 -0.15
N GLU A 481 -27.86 -0.32 -1.02
CA GLU A 481 -28.55 -1.48 -1.59
C GLU A 481 -27.58 -2.38 -2.36
N GLN A 482 -26.68 -1.82 -3.19
CA GLN A 482 -25.65 -2.61 -3.87
C GLN A 482 -24.71 -3.29 -2.89
N PHE A 483 -24.17 -2.57 -1.92
CA PHE A 483 -23.29 -3.14 -0.90
C PHE A 483 -23.98 -4.24 -0.07
N ASN A 484 -25.30 -4.17 0.12
CA ASN A 484 -26.07 -5.19 0.80
C ASN A 484 -26.24 -6.50 0.01
N LEU A 485 -26.02 -6.48 -1.31
CA LEU A 485 -26.06 -7.68 -2.14
C LEU A 485 -24.77 -8.51 -2.07
N ILE A 486 -23.70 -7.97 -1.49
CA ILE A 486 -22.43 -8.68 -1.25
C ILE A 486 -22.56 -9.45 0.08
N PRO A 487 -22.67 -10.79 0.08
CA PRO A 487 -22.78 -11.58 1.30
C PRO A 487 -21.44 -11.64 2.04
N THR A 488 -21.50 -11.92 3.33
CA THR A 488 -20.32 -12.05 4.20
C THR A 488 -19.74 -13.46 4.23
N ASN A 489 -20.50 -14.48 3.78
CA ASN A 489 -20.21 -15.89 4.01
C ASN A 489 -20.06 -16.71 2.71
N ASP A 490 -19.73 -16.06 1.58
CA ASP A 490 -19.55 -16.72 0.29
C ASP A 490 -18.06 -16.85 -0.01
N ASN A 491 -17.56 -18.09 -0.07
CA ASN A 491 -16.13 -18.37 -0.25
C ASN A 491 -15.55 -17.85 -1.58
N ALA A 492 -16.39 -17.51 -2.56
CA ALA A 492 -15.94 -16.88 -3.81
C ALA A 492 -15.68 -15.37 -3.67
N ILE A 493 -15.99 -14.78 -2.51
CA ILE A 493 -15.76 -13.36 -2.24
C ILE A 493 -14.47 -13.23 -1.44
N PRO A 494 -13.49 -12.46 -1.95
CA PRO A 494 -12.32 -12.14 -1.17
C PRO A 494 -12.69 -11.42 0.13
N GLU A 495 -12.06 -11.79 1.25
CA GLU A 495 -12.34 -11.23 2.57
C GLU A 495 -12.22 -9.70 2.58
N TYR A 496 -11.21 -9.15 1.90
CA TYR A 496 -11.01 -7.70 1.79
C TYR A 496 -12.24 -6.99 1.20
N LEU A 497 -12.94 -7.61 0.23
CA LEU A 497 -14.09 -7.00 -0.43
C LEU A 497 -15.25 -6.89 0.56
N VAL A 498 -15.42 -7.91 1.41
CA VAL A 498 -16.41 -7.91 2.50
C VAL A 498 -16.11 -6.78 3.49
N GLN A 499 -14.85 -6.66 3.94
CA GLN A 499 -14.42 -5.63 4.88
C GLN A 499 -14.62 -4.22 4.30
N LYS A 500 -14.16 -3.96 3.06
CA LYS A 500 -14.35 -2.68 2.37
C LYS A 500 -15.83 -2.35 2.19
N THR A 501 -16.65 -3.35 1.89
CA THR A 501 -18.10 -3.17 1.75
C THR A 501 -18.76 -2.74 3.06
N GLN A 502 -18.35 -3.31 4.20
CA GLN A 502 -18.88 -2.92 5.51
C GLN A 502 -18.56 -1.45 5.85
N ILE A 503 -17.33 -1.03 5.58
CA ILE A 503 -16.90 0.36 5.73
C ILE A 503 -17.75 1.29 4.84
N LEU A 504 -17.86 0.98 3.54
CA LEU A 504 -18.60 1.80 2.59
C LEU A 504 -20.11 1.87 2.88
N LYS A 505 -20.71 0.82 3.48
CA LYS A 505 -22.09 0.88 4.00
C LYS A 505 -22.23 1.95 5.07
N LYS A 506 -21.33 1.98 6.05
CA LYS A 506 -21.34 2.97 7.13
C LYS A 506 -21.15 4.39 6.58
N MET A 507 -20.17 4.57 5.70
CA MET A 507 -19.91 5.85 5.04
C MET A 507 -21.12 6.34 4.24
N SER A 508 -21.79 5.46 3.49
CA SER A 508 -22.99 5.81 2.73
C SER A 508 -24.10 6.35 3.62
N VAL A 509 -24.29 5.78 4.82
CA VAL A 509 -25.27 6.27 5.80
C VAL A 509 -24.87 7.62 6.38
N GLN A 510 -23.60 7.79 6.77
CA GLN A 510 -23.10 9.06 7.33
C GLN A 510 -23.24 10.20 6.32
N THR A 511 -22.81 9.97 5.09
CA THR A 511 -22.92 10.96 4.00
C THR A 511 -24.38 11.22 3.61
N ALA A 512 -25.24 10.20 3.64
CA ALA A 512 -26.68 10.41 3.43
C ALA A 512 -27.28 11.33 4.51
N LEU A 513 -26.92 11.17 5.79
CA LEU A 513 -27.35 12.05 6.87
C LEU A 513 -26.85 13.49 6.68
N ALA A 514 -25.58 13.65 6.27
CA ALA A 514 -25.04 14.97 5.91
C ALA A 514 -25.84 15.62 4.77
N SER A 515 -26.23 14.85 3.75
CA SER A 515 -27.06 15.35 2.65
C SER A 515 -28.47 15.78 3.08
N VAL A 516 -29.07 15.10 4.07
CA VAL A 516 -30.34 15.50 4.68
C VAL A 516 -30.18 16.86 5.36
N LEU A 517 -29.08 17.07 6.11
CA LEU A 517 -28.83 18.33 6.79
C LEU A 517 -28.67 19.49 5.79
N VAL A 518 -27.96 19.25 4.68
CA VAL A 518 -27.84 20.21 3.57
C VAL A 518 -29.22 20.54 3.00
N LYS A 519 -30.05 19.53 2.71
CA LYS A 519 -31.40 19.71 2.19
C LYS A 519 -32.30 20.50 3.15
N MET A 520 -32.27 20.19 4.45
CA MET A 520 -33.08 20.88 5.46
C MET A 520 -32.70 22.35 5.62
N ASN A 521 -31.44 22.70 5.38
CA ASN A 521 -30.94 24.07 5.50
C ASN A 521 -30.70 24.71 4.14
N TYR A 522 -31.30 24.21 3.05
CA TYR A 522 -30.98 24.67 1.70
C TYR A 522 -31.12 26.18 1.50
N ASN A 523 -32.14 26.79 2.12
CA ASN A 523 -32.39 28.23 2.07
C ASN A 523 -31.50 29.06 3.01
N ASN A 524 -30.75 28.42 3.89
CA ASN A 524 -29.80 29.04 4.83
C ASN A 524 -28.47 28.28 4.84
N ILE A 525 -28.05 27.79 3.68
CA ILE A 525 -26.95 26.83 3.54
C ILE A 525 -25.60 27.48 3.87
N GLU A 526 -25.50 28.80 3.76
CA GLU A 526 -24.37 29.64 4.16
C GLU A 526 -24.07 29.59 5.67
N LYS A 527 -25.02 29.09 6.48
CA LYS A 527 -24.81 28.83 7.92
C LYS A 527 -24.21 27.46 8.20
N LEU A 528 -23.89 26.70 7.16
CA LEU A 528 -23.24 25.40 7.28
C LEU A 528 -21.75 25.53 7.04
N LYS A 529 -20.97 24.69 7.71
CA LYS A 529 -19.60 24.36 7.37
C LYS A 529 -19.57 22.93 6.86
N ALA A 530 -18.99 22.72 5.68
CA ALA A 530 -18.82 21.41 5.09
C ALA A 530 -17.32 21.09 4.94
N GLU A 531 -16.95 19.83 5.18
CA GLU A 531 -15.58 19.34 5.06
C GLU A 531 -15.58 17.90 4.53
N PHE A 532 -14.61 17.57 3.68
CA PHE A 532 -14.40 16.22 3.17
C PHE A 532 -13.30 15.55 3.99
N ILE A 533 -13.64 14.48 4.71
CA ILE A 533 -12.70 13.82 5.63
C ILE A 533 -12.49 12.37 5.20
N LEU A 534 -11.22 11.97 5.14
CA LEU A 534 -10.84 10.57 5.09
C LEU A 534 -10.89 9.98 6.51
N GLU A 535 -11.81 9.03 6.76
CA GLU A 535 -11.88 8.31 8.03
C GLU A 535 -11.47 6.85 7.85
N GLU A 536 -12.41 6.00 7.39
CA GLU A 536 -12.24 4.54 7.41
C GLU A 536 -11.83 3.95 6.06
N TYR A 537 -12.18 4.63 4.97
CA TYR A 537 -11.77 4.24 3.62
C TYR A 537 -10.82 5.29 3.05
N GLU A 538 -9.55 4.92 2.93
CA GLU A 538 -8.41 5.81 2.61
C GLU A 538 -8.52 6.55 1.27
N TYR A 539 -9.49 6.20 0.44
CA TYR A 539 -9.56 6.62 -0.96
C TYR A 539 -10.81 7.44 -1.31
N LEU A 540 -11.83 7.42 -0.45
CA LEU A 540 -13.08 8.17 -0.67
C LEU A 540 -13.41 8.95 0.58
N PRO A 541 -13.63 10.27 0.48
CA PRO A 541 -13.99 11.07 1.64
C PRO A 541 -15.43 10.81 2.08
N ILE A 542 -15.69 11.10 3.35
CA ILE A 542 -17.02 11.29 3.91
C ILE A 542 -17.29 12.79 3.93
N LEU A 543 -18.51 13.20 3.59
CA LEU A 543 -18.94 14.57 3.78
C LEU A 543 -19.39 14.77 5.23
N LYS A 544 -18.71 15.64 5.98
CA LYS A 544 -19.22 16.15 7.26
C LYS A 544 -19.79 17.54 7.08
N VAL A 545 -20.93 17.77 7.71
CA VAL A 545 -21.63 19.07 7.69
C VAL A 545 -21.99 19.43 9.12
N SER A 546 -21.64 20.64 9.52
CA SER A 546 -21.93 21.23 10.84
C SER A 546 -22.54 22.62 10.68
N LYS A 547 -23.22 23.13 11.71
CA LYS A 547 -23.69 24.51 11.73
C LYS A 547 -22.57 25.42 12.24
N ILE A 548 -22.36 26.55 11.57
CA ILE A 548 -21.51 27.63 12.06
C ILE A 548 -22.25 28.24 13.26
N GLN A 549 -21.60 28.23 14.43
CA GLN A 549 -22.14 28.80 15.67
C GLN A 549 -22.10 30.32 15.64
#